data_AF-A0A8S0FZY7-F1
#
_entry.id   AF-A0A8S0FZY7-F1
#
_cell.length_a   1.000
_cell.length_b   1.000
_cell.length_c   1.000
_cell.angle_alpha   90.00
_cell.angle_beta   90.00
_cell.angle_gamma   90.00
#
_symmetry.space_group_name_H-M   'P 1'
#
loop_
_entity.id
_entity.type
_entity.pdbx_description
1 polymer ?
#
loop_
_entity_poly.entity_id
_entity_poly.type
_entity_poly.pdbx_seq_one_letter_code
_entity_poly.pdbx_strand_id
1 'polypeptide(L)'
;MLLWAVLAGAVVLALLCGVLGWMLLNVLRRMTLKSLPLRLAVSRLLRQPWATLSQLSAFSLSFMLLALLLVLRGDLLDRWQQQLPPESPNYFLINIATEQVTPLKAFLAEHQIVPESFYPVVRARLTAINDKPTEGNGDEALNRELNLTLGKIRGLIITRSSPVTGRQKPVKCRWKRGWRNA
;
A
#
# COMPACT_ATOMS: atom_id res chain seq x y z
N MET A 1 -12.54 9.54 -15.55
CA MET A 1 -13.95 9.12 -15.47
C MET A 1 -14.34 8.71 -14.04
N LEU A 2 -13.54 7.90 -13.33
CA LEU A 2 -13.80 7.51 -11.93
C LEU A 2 -13.99 8.69 -10.97
N LEU A 3 -13.18 9.75 -11.09
CA LEU A 3 -13.28 10.94 -10.24
C LEU A 3 -14.65 11.63 -10.37
N TRP A 4 -15.20 11.69 -11.59
CA TRP A 4 -16.55 12.20 -11.85
C TRP A 4 -17.64 11.29 -11.30
N ALA A 5 -17.45 9.96 -11.34
CA ALA A 5 -18.39 9.00 -10.76
C ALA A 5 -18.42 9.06 -9.22
N VAL A 6 -17.26 9.23 -8.57
CA VAL A 6 -17.17 9.41 -7.11
C VAL A 6 -17.78 10.74 -6.69
N LEU A 7 -17.50 11.82 -7.42
CA LEU A 7 -18.14 13.12 -7.18
C LEU A 7 -19.66 13.05 -7.36
N ALA A 8 -20.14 12.41 -8.42
CA ALA A 8 -21.57 12.21 -8.65
C ALA A 8 -22.21 11.38 -7.53
N GLY A 9 -21.58 10.28 -7.10
CA GLY A 9 -22.06 9.44 -6.00
C GLY A 9 -22.12 10.20 -4.67
N ALA A 10 -21.11 11.02 -4.36
CA ALA A 10 -21.09 11.85 -3.17
C ALA A 10 -22.21 12.91 -3.19
N VAL A 11 -22.43 13.55 -4.35
CA VAL A 11 -23.52 14.53 -4.53
C VAL A 11 -24.89 13.87 -4.40
N VAL A 12 -25.08 12.68 -4.99
CA VAL A 12 -26.33 11.91 -4.88
C VAL A 12 -26.58 11.51 -3.42
N LEU A 13 -25.57 11.01 -2.71
CA LEU A 13 -25.71 10.63 -1.31
C LEU A 13 -26.01 11.83 -0.41
N ALA A 14 -25.33 12.96 -0.63
CA ALA A 14 -25.58 14.20 0.09
C ALA A 14 -27.02 14.72 -0.16
N LEU A 15 -27.49 14.68 -1.41
CA LEU A 15 -28.87 15.00 -1.76
C LEU A 15 -29.85 14.04 -1.10
N LEU A 16 -29.58 12.73 -1.12
CA LEU A 16 -30.46 11.72 -0.52
C LEU A 16 -30.60 11.94 0.99
N CYS A 17 -29.48 12.17 1.69
CA CYS A 17 -29.47 12.49 3.11
C CYS A 17 -30.17 13.83 3.42
N GLY A 18 -29.95 14.86 2.60
CA GLY A 18 -30.60 16.15 2.73
C GLY A 18 -32.11 16.07 2.52
N VAL A 19 -32.56 15.31 1.51
CA VAL A 19 -33.98 15.08 1.22
C VAL A 19 -34.62 14.23 2.31
N LEU A 20 -33.98 13.16 2.78
CA LEU A 20 -34.47 12.37 3.91
C LEU A 20 -34.58 13.21 5.18
N GLY A 21 -33.56 14.03 5.50
CA GLY A 21 -33.58 14.94 6.64
C GLY A 21 -34.67 15.99 6.53
N TRP A 22 -34.84 16.59 5.36
CA TRP A 22 -35.90 17.58 5.12
C TRP A 22 -37.29 16.95 5.15
N MET A 23 -37.48 15.80 4.53
CA MET A 23 -38.73 15.04 4.54
C MET A 23 -39.10 14.63 5.96
N LEU A 24 -38.15 14.14 6.75
CA LEU A 24 -38.35 13.79 8.15
C LEU A 24 -38.76 15.02 8.99
N LEU A 25 -38.08 16.16 8.82
CA LEU A 25 -38.44 17.41 9.49
C LEU A 25 -39.81 17.94 9.06
N ASN A 26 -40.16 17.81 7.79
CA ASN A 26 -41.43 18.30 7.24
C ASN A 26 -42.60 17.40 7.67
N VAL A 27 -42.39 16.07 7.73
CA VAL A 27 -43.34 15.11 8.31
C VAL A 27 -43.51 15.39 9.81
N LEU A 28 -42.42 15.63 10.54
CA LEU A 28 -42.47 15.97 11.96
C LEU A 28 -43.15 17.32 12.24
N ARG A 29 -43.03 18.29 11.30
CA ARG A 29 -43.76 19.58 11.33
C ARG A 29 -45.24 19.44 10.96
N ARG A 30 -45.57 18.63 9.96
CA ARG A 30 -46.95 18.43 9.48
C ARG A 30 -47.76 17.50 10.38
N MET A 31 -47.10 16.64 11.15
CA MET A 31 -47.75 15.92 12.24
C MET A 31 -48.06 16.89 13.38
N THR A 32 -49.27 17.43 13.40
CA THR A 32 -49.85 17.98 14.63
C THR A 32 -50.11 16.81 15.57
N LEU A 33 -49.12 16.51 16.40
CA LEU A 33 -49.13 15.41 17.35
C LEU A 33 -50.24 15.64 18.38
N LYS A 34 -51.39 14.98 18.17
CA LYS A 34 -52.53 14.97 19.12
C LYS A 34 -52.20 14.21 20.42
N SER A 35 -51.17 13.37 20.43
CA SER A 35 -50.74 12.65 21.63
C SER A 35 -49.85 13.53 22.53
N LEU A 36 -50.32 13.80 23.75
CA LEU A 36 -49.58 14.50 24.80
C LEU A 36 -48.10 14.07 24.95
N PRO A 37 -47.73 12.77 24.93
CA PRO A 37 -46.34 12.37 25.10
C PRO A 37 -45.41 12.84 23.97
N LEU A 38 -45.86 12.85 22.72
CA LEU A 38 -45.04 13.32 21.59
C LEU A 38 -44.92 14.84 21.60
N ARG A 39 -45.96 15.58 22.02
CA ARG A 39 -45.88 17.04 22.23
C ARG A 39 -44.88 17.39 23.34
N LEU A 40 -44.85 16.62 24.42
CA LEU A 40 -43.90 16.77 25.53
C LEU A 40 -42.47 16.42 25.13
N ALA A 41 -42.28 15.38 24.32
CA ALA A 41 -40.96 15.01 23.77
C ALA A 41 -40.39 16.12 22.86
N VAL A 42 -41.22 16.66 21.96
CA VAL A 42 -40.85 17.77 21.07
C VAL A 42 -40.56 19.05 21.87
N SER A 43 -41.32 19.35 22.91
CA SER A 43 -41.07 20.53 23.76
C SER A 43 -39.86 20.39 24.68
N ARG A 44 -39.45 19.16 25.06
CA ARG A 44 -38.16 18.89 25.70
C ARG A 44 -36.99 19.13 24.75
N LEU A 45 -37.13 18.72 23.48
CA LEU A 45 -36.13 18.96 22.43
C LEU A 45 -35.92 20.45 22.16
N LEU A 46 -37.01 21.23 22.10
CA LEU A 46 -37.00 22.69 21.92
C LEU A 46 -36.45 23.45 23.13
N ARG A 47 -36.40 22.84 24.32
CA ARG A 47 -35.85 23.48 25.54
C ARG A 47 -34.33 23.42 25.61
N GLN A 48 -33.68 22.45 24.96
CA GLN A 48 -32.21 22.32 24.93
C GLN A 48 -31.70 22.07 23.50
N PRO A 49 -31.94 23.01 22.57
CA PRO A 49 -31.61 22.82 21.16
C PRO A 49 -30.12 22.59 20.93
N TRP A 50 -29.25 23.16 21.76
CA TRP A 50 -27.79 23.00 21.65
C TRP A 50 -27.31 21.58 21.92
N ALA A 51 -27.85 20.91 22.93
CA ALA A 51 -27.47 19.53 23.28
C ALA A 51 -27.99 18.52 22.24
N THR A 52 -29.20 18.72 21.74
CA THR A 52 -29.74 17.86 20.67
C THR A 52 -29.00 18.07 19.36
N LEU A 53 -28.63 19.29 19.03
CA LEU A 53 -27.89 19.60 17.81
C LEU A 53 -26.49 18.99 17.83
N SER A 54 -25.78 19.04 18.97
CA SER A 54 -24.46 18.42 19.10
C SER A 54 -24.52 16.89 19.06
N GLN A 55 -25.57 16.28 19.61
CA GLN A 55 -25.75 14.83 19.55
C GLN A 55 -26.09 14.36 18.13
N LEU A 56 -26.98 15.08 17.43
CA LEU A 56 -27.32 14.80 16.04
C LEU A 56 -26.11 14.98 15.11
N SER A 57 -25.29 16.01 15.35
CA SER A 57 -24.07 16.23 14.56
C SER A 57 -23.03 15.14 14.83
N ALA A 58 -22.86 14.69 16.08
CA ALA A 58 -21.97 13.58 16.43
C ALA A 58 -22.38 12.27 15.72
N PHE A 59 -23.68 11.95 15.70
CA PHE A 59 -24.18 10.80 14.94
C PHE A 59 -23.95 10.96 13.43
N SER A 60 -24.27 12.13 12.88
CA SER A 60 -24.07 12.40 11.45
C SER A 60 -22.59 12.29 11.05
N LEU A 61 -21.68 12.80 11.88
CA LEU A 61 -20.24 12.72 11.67
C LEU A 61 -19.73 11.28 11.76
N SER A 62 -20.29 10.48 12.67
CA SER A 62 -19.95 9.05 12.81
C SER A 62 -20.38 8.26 11.57
N PHE A 63 -21.59 8.48 11.06
CA PHE A 63 -22.05 7.86 9.81
C PHE A 63 -21.27 8.34 8.60
N MET A 64 -20.91 9.64 8.53
CA MET A 64 -20.06 10.19 7.48
C MET A 64 -18.68 9.54 7.48
N LEU A 65 -18.05 9.39 8.65
CA LEU A 65 -16.75 8.73 8.79
C LEU A 65 -16.83 7.26 8.37
N LEU A 66 -17.89 6.55 8.79
CA LEU A 66 -18.10 5.15 8.41
C LEU A 66 -18.28 5.00 6.89
N ALA A 67 -19.09 5.85 6.27
CA ALA A 67 -19.30 5.86 4.82
C ALA A 67 -17.99 6.16 4.07
N LEU A 68 -17.20 7.13 4.55
CA LEU A 68 -15.90 7.47 3.98
C LEU A 68 -14.93 6.28 4.02
N LEU A 69 -14.89 5.54 5.14
CA LEU A 69 -14.06 4.34 5.26
C LEU A 69 -14.49 3.22 4.30
N LEU A 70 -15.79 3.00 4.12
CA LEU A 70 -16.30 1.98 3.19
C LEU A 70 -15.89 2.29 1.75
N VAL A 71 -15.98 3.56 1.34
CA VAL A 71 -15.57 4.00 0.00
C VAL A 71 -14.05 3.90 -0.19
N LEU A 72 -13.26 4.38 0.77
CA LEU A 72 -11.79 4.34 0.72
C LEU A 72 -11.26 2.91 0.65
N ARG A 73 -11.84 1.99 1.43
CA ARG A 73 -11.42 0.58 1.42
C ARG A 73 -11.62 -0.07 0.05
N GLY A 74 -12.73 0.21 -0.63
CA GLY A 74 -12.98 -0.30 -1.97
C GLY A 74 -12.00 0.26 -2.99
N ASP A 75 -11.91 1.59 -3.08
CA ASP A 75 -11.11 2.26 -4.12
C ASP A 75 -9.59 2.01 -3.95
N LEU A 76 -9.09 1.92 -2.71
CA LEU A 76 -7.67 1.61 -2.48
C LEU A 76 -7.33 0.16 -2.83
N LEU A 77 -8.19 -0.80 -2.47
CA LEU A 77 -7.92 -2.21 -2.72
C LEU A 77 -7.99 -2.51 -4.23
N ASP A 78 -9.02 -2.01 -4.91
CA ASP A 78 -9.22 -2.23 -6.34
C ASP A 78 -8.11 -1.57 -7.16
N ARG A 79 -7.71 -0.34 -6.83
CA ARG A 79 -6.60 0.33 -7.53
C ARG A 79 -5.25 -0.31 -7.26
N TRP A 80 -5.00 -0.73 -6.02
CA TRP A 80 -3.77 -1.45 -5.70
C TRP A 80 -3.70 -2.78 -6.45
N GLN A 81 -4.82 -3.51 -6.51
CA GLN A 81 -4.90 -4.76 -7.26
C GLN A 81 -4.76 -4.56 -8.78
N GLN A 82 -5.29 -3.46 -9.34
CA GLN A 82 -5.11 -3.12 -10.75
C GLN A 82 -3.68 -2.70 -11.13
N GLN A 83 -2.88 -2.26 -10.17
CA GLN A 83 -1.46 -1.95 -10.39
C GLN A 83 -0.59 -3.20 -10.48
N LEU A 84 -1.09 -4.36 -10.04
CA LEU A 84 -0.43 -5.65 -10.21
C LEU A 84 -0.84 -6.25 -11.58
N PRO A 85 0.08 -6.42 -12.53
CA PRO A 85 -0.22 -7.12 -13.78
C PRO A 85 -0.78 -8.51 -13.45
N PRO A 86 -1.83 -8.99 -14.14
CA PRO A 86 -2.40 -10.32 -13.88
C PRO A 86 -1.38 -11.46 -14.06
N GLU A 87 -0.31 -11.21 -14.83
CA GLU A 87 0.78 -12.13 -15.12
C GLU A 87 1.96 -12.04 -14.13
N SER A 88 1.85 -11.29 -13.02
CA SER A 88 2.95 -11.19 -12.05
C SER A 88 3.12 -12.50 -11.28
N PRO A 89 4.33 -13.09 -11.23
CA PRO A 89 4.59 -14.27 -10.42
C PRO A 89 4.26 -14.00 -8.95
N ASN A 90 3.24 -14.68 -8.40
CA ASN A 90 2.79 -14.49 -7.02
C ASN A 90 3.58 -15.33 -5.99
N TYR A 91 4.53 -16.15 -6.46
CA TYR A 91 5.29 -17.06 -5.61
C TYR A 91 6.78 -16.82 -5.77
N PHE A 92 7.40 -16.28 -4.73
CA PHE A 92 8.85 -16.07 -4.65
C PHE A 92 9.45 -17.09 -3.69
N LEU A 93 10.26 -18.00 -4.22
CA LEU A 93 11.00 -18.95 -3.39
C LEU A 93 12.38 -18.37 -3.06
N ILE A 94 12.62 -18.10 -1.77
CA ILE A 94 13.90 -17.60 -1.24
C ILE A 94 14.48 -18.60 -0.23
N ASN A 95 15.80 -18.55 0.00
CA ASN A 95 16.49 -19.40 0.98
C ASN A 95 16.36 -20.91 0.72
N ILE A 96 16.37 -21.33 -0.55
CA ILE A 96 16.38 -22.74 -0.93
C ILE A 96 17.81 -23.28 -0.80
N ALA A 97 18.01 -24.34 -0.02
CA ALA A 97 19.31 -25.00 0.06
C ALA A 97 19.65 -25.70 -1.26
N THR A 98 20.94 -25.80 -1.60
CA THR A 98 21.40 -26.42 -2.86
C THR A 98 20.91 -27.86 -3.03
N GLU A 99 20.81 -28.61 -1.92
CA GLU A 99 20.31 -29.99 -1.89
C GLU A 99 18.80 -30.07 -2.16
N GLN A 100 18.05 -29.02 -1.82
CA GLN A 100 16.60 -28.93 -1.98
C GLN A 100 16.17 -28.48 -3.38
N VAL A 101 17.10 -27.98 -4.21
CA VAL A 101 16.78 -27.52 -5.57
C VAL A 101 16.28 -28.66 -6.45
N THR A 102 16.89 -29.84 -6.37
CA THR A 102 16.52 -31.02 -7.17
C THR A 102 15.12 -31.54 -6.84
N PRO A 103 14.77 -31.86 -5.58
CA PRO A 103 13.41 -32.29 -5.24
C PRO A 103 12.37 -31.21 -5.50
N LEU A 104 12.71 -29.93 -5.32
CA LEU A 104 11.81 -28.81 -5.62
C LEU A 104 11.50 -28.71 -7.12
N LYS A 105 12.50 -28.86 -8.00
CA LYS A 105 12.27 -28.89 -9.46
C LYS A 105 11.35 -30.03 -9.89
N ALA A 106 11.49 -31.21 -9.27
CA ALA A 106 10.62 -32.35 -9.54
C ALA A 106 9.18 -32.05 -9.11
N PHE A 107 8.98 -31.48 -7.92
CA PHE A 107 7.68 -31.07 -7.41
C PHE A 107 7.00 -30.02 -8.29
N LEU A 108 7.75 -29.02 -8.78
CA LEU A 108 7.21 -27.98 -9.67
C LEU A 108 6.83 -28.55 -11.04
N ALA A 109 7.65 -29.48 -11.58
CA ALA A 109 7.36 -30.14 -12.85
C ALA A 109 6.10 -31.03 -12.77
N GLU A 110 5.90 -31.74 -11.66
CA GLU A 110 4.69 -32.54 -11.41
C GLU A 110 3.42 -31.69 -11.39
N HIS A 111 3.50 -30.46 -10.87
CA HIS A 111 2.39 -29.49 -10.83
C HIS A 111 2.31 -28.61 -12.09
N GLN A 112 3.09 -28.90 -13.14
CA GLN A 112 3.14 -28.11 -14.39
C GLN A 112 3.48 -26.61 -14.19
N ILE A 113 4.17 -26.28 -13.11
CA ILE A 113 4.63 -24.91 -12.84
C ILE A 113 5.96 -24.73 -13.58
N VAL A 114 6.07 -23.68 -14.40
CA VAL A 114 7.33 -23.31 -15.08
C VAL A 114 8.11 -22.35 -14.18
N PRO A 115 9.09 -22.80 -13.38
CA PRO A 115 9.91 -21.88 -12.59
C PRO A 115 10.80 -21.04 -13.50
N GLU A 116 11.00 -19.78 -13.10
CA GLU A 116 12.10 -18.96 -13.61
C GLU A 116 13.47 -19.55 -13.18
N SER A 117 14.56 -19.08 -13.76
CA SER A 117 15.90 -19.61 -13.45
C SER A 117 16.26 -19.44 -11.97
N PHE A 118 16.75 -20.51 -11.33
CA PHE A 118 17.24 -20.45 -9.95
C PHE A 118 18.58 -19.70 -9.89
N TYR A 119 18.63 -18.61 -9.13
CA TYR A 119 19.85 -17.82 -8.93
C TYR A 119 20.41 -18.03 -7.53
N PRO A 120 21.67 -18.50 -7.37
CA PRO A 120 22.26 -18.65 -6.06
C PRO A 120 22.54 -17.26 -5.46
N VAL A 121 22.21 -17.11 -4.19
CA VAL A 121 22.52 -15.90 -3.41
C VAL A 121 23.89 -16.09 -2.75
N VAL A 122 24.84 -15.21 -3.07
CA VAL A 122 26.19 -15.19 -2.50
C VAL A 122 26.43 -13.91 -1.73
N ARG A 123 27.07 -14.03 -0.55
CA ARG A 123 27.53 -12.88 0.22
C ARG A 123 28.85 -12.37 -0.32
N ALA A 124 28.91 -11.08 -0.66
CA ALA A 124 30.12 -10.44 -1.15
C ALA A 124 30.30 -9.06 -0.52
N ARG A 125 31.56 -8.68 -0.32
CA ARG A 125 31.95 -7.34 0.13
C ARG A 125 32.65 -6.60 -1.01
N LEU A 126 32.28 -5.34 -1.18
CA LEU A 126 32.95 -4.45 -2.13
C LEU A 126 34.29 -4.04 -1.54
N THR A 127 35.40 -4.29 -2.24
CA THR A 127 36.74 -3.97 -1.75
C THR A 127 37.38 -2.80 -2.49
N ALA A 128 37.01 -2.58 -3.75
CA ALA A 128 37.48 -1.43 -4.50
C ALA A 128 36.48 -0.95 -5.55
N ILE A 129 36.52 0.35 -5.81
CA ILE A 129 35.75 1.05 -6.83
C ILE A 129 36.74 1.87 -7.66
N ASN A 130 36.85 1.63 -8.97
CA ASN A 130 37.86 2.22 -9.86
C ASN A 130 39.28 2.13 -9.26
N ASP A 131 39.63 0.95 -8.74
CA ASP A 131 40.90 0.65 -8.08
C ASP A 131 41.20 1.47 -6.82
N LYS A 132 40.24 2.25 -6.31
CA LYS A 132 40.30 2.89 -5.00
C LYS A 132 39.69 1.98 -3.94
N PRO A 133 40.39 1.69 -2.82
CA PRO A 133 39.86 0.87 -1.74
C PRO A 133 38.62 1.54 -1.13
N THR A 134 37.62 0.72 -0.78
CA THR A 134 36.40 1.18 -0.09
C THR A 134 36.56 1.21 1.43
N GLU A 135 37.58 0.53 1.96
CA GLU A 135 37.91 0.54 3.39
C GLU A 135 38.25 1.96 3.85
N GLY A 136 37.47 2.47 4.82
CA GLY A 136 37.62 3.83 5.34
C GLY A 136 36.78 4.91 4.62
N ASN A 137 35.96 4.56 3.64
CA ASN A 137 34.98 5.52 3.11
C ASN A 137 33.84 5.77 4.12
N GLY A 138 33.37 7.03 4.22
CA GLY A 138 32.28 7.43 5.13
C GLY A 138 30.91 6.88 4.74
N ASP A 139 30.76 6.36 3.52
CA ASP A 139 29.54 5.71 3.05
C ASP A 139 29.48 4.27 3.57
N GLU A 140 28.80 4.06 4.70
CA GLU A 140 28.67 2.76 5.35
C GLU A 140 28.02 1.68 4.46
N ALA A 141 27.21 2.11 3.49
CA ALA A 141 26.64 1.25 2.45
C ALA A 141 27.70 0.53 1.59
N LEU A 142 28.93 1.05 1.47
CA LEU A 142 30.03 0.42 0.74
C LEU A 142 30.84 -0.55 1.60
N ASN A 143 30.75 -0.43 2.92
CA ASN A 143 31.52 -1.22 3.86
C ASN A 143 30.78 -2.49 4.33
N ARG A 144 29.46 -2.59 4.12
CA ARG A 144 28.64 -3.75 4.48
C ARG A 144 28.77 -4.93 3.50
N GLU A 145 28.52 -6.13 4.00
CA GLU A 145 28.33 -7.31 3.16
C GLU A 145 26.96 -7.24 2.45
N LEU A 146 26.95 -7.64 1.18
CA LEU A 146 25.75 -7.61 0.33
C LEU A 146 25.41 -9.03 -0.11
N ASN A 147 24.12 -9.36 -0.07
CA ASN A 147 23.58 -10.57 -0.71
C ASN A 147 23.39 -10.28 -2.20
N LEU A 148 24.18 -10.93 -3.05
CA LEU A 148 24.15 -10.79 -4.50
C LEU A 148 23.60 -12.06 -5.13
N THR A 149 22.72 -11.94 -6.13
CA THR A 149 22.31 -13.07 -6.98
C THR A 149 23.26 -13.18 -8.18
N LEU A 150 23.81 -14.38 -8.41
CA LEU A 150 24.63 -14.63 -9.58
C LEU A 150 23.75 -14.89 -10.81
N GLY A 151 23.28 -13.82 -11.44
CA GLY A 151 22.76 -13.89 -12.80
C GLY A 151 23.91 -13.98 -13.82
N LYS A 152 23.66 -14.56 -15.00
CA LYS A 152 24.51 -14.39 -16.19
C LYS A 152 24.36 -12.96 -16.73
N ILE A 153 24.61 -11.97 -15.86
CA ILE A 153 24.59 -10.57 -16.20
C ILE A 153 25.99 -10.26 -16.72
N ARG A 154 26.07 -10.00 -18.03
CA ARG A 154 27.25 -9.40 -18.67
C ARG A 154 27.49 -8.02 -18.04
N GLY A 155 28.21 -7.99 -16.91
CA GLY A 155 28.58 -6.77 -16.20
C GLY A 155 27.47 -6.22 -15.29
N LEU A 156 27.63 -6.40 -13.98
CA LEU A 156 26.92 -5.57 -13.00
C LEU A 156 27.46 -4.14 -13.13
N ILE A 157 26.78 -3.30 -13.91
CA ILE A 157 27.14 -1.88 -14.08
C ILE A 157 26.64 -1.14 -12.84
N ILE A 158 27.54 -0.88 -11.89
CA ILE A 158 27.25 0.06 -10.81
C ILE A 158 27.45 1.46 -11.35
N THR A 159 26.38 2.26 -11.37
CA THR A 159 26.44 3.66 -11.75
C THR A 159 26.56 4.53 -10.51
N ARG A 160 27.56 5.42 -10.46
CA ARG A 160 27.63 6.46 -9.43
C ARG A 160 26.96 7.72 -9.97
N SER A 161 25.95 8.23 -9.28
CA SER A 161 25.33 9.53 -9.56
C SER A 161 26.27 10.65 -9.10
N SER A 162 26.65 11.55 -10.02
CA SER A 162 27.42 12.74 -9.65
C SER A 162 26.51 13.78 -8.99
N PRO A 163 26.76 14.21 -7.74
CA PRO A 163 25.93 15.20 -7.06
C PRO A 163 25.97 16.59 -7.72
N VAL A 164 26.94 16.85 -8.59
CA VAL A 164 27.14 18.16 -9.24
C VAL A 164 26.53 18.23 -10.65
N THR A 165 26.36 17.09 -11.33
CA THR A 165 25.94 17.08 -12.76
C THR A 165 24.83 16.08 -13.08
N GLY A 166 24.33 15.29 -12.12
CA GLY A 166 23.26 14.32 -12.32
C GLY A 166 23.59 13.16 -13.28
N ARG A 167 24.73 13.18 -13.96
CA ARG A 167 25.14 12.13 -14.89
C ARG A 167 25.56 10.87 -14.13
N GLN A 168 24.99 9.74 -14.54
CA GLN A 168 25.42 8.41 -14.14
C GLN A 168 26.66 8.03 -14.96
N LYS A 169 27.78 7.77 -14.30
CA LYS A 169 28.99 7.21 -14.94
C LYS A 169 29.14 5.74 -14.53
N PRO A 170 29.50 4.84 -15.47
CA PRO A 170 29.80 3.45 -15.15
C PRO A 170 31.06 3.37 -14.31
N VAL A 171 31.06 2.46 -13.35
CA VAL A 171 32.15 2.32 -12.37
C VAL A 171 32.62 0.87 -12.34
N LYS A 172 33.95 0.67 -12.34
CA LYS A 172 34.55 -0.65 -12.26
C LYS A 172 34.65 -1.08 -10.79
N CYS A 173 33.95 -2.15 -10.41
CA CYS A 173 33.92 -2.63 -9.03
C CYS A 173 34.70 -3.93 -8.88
N ARG A 174 35.47 -4.06 -7.78
CA ARG A 174 36.16 -5.28 -7.39
C ARG A 174 35.52 -5.84 -6.12
N TRP A 175 35.19 -7.12 -6.18
CA TRP A 175 34.46 -7.81 -5.12
C TRP A 175 35.31 -8.88 -4.50
N LYS A 176 35.18 -9.05 -3.18
CA LYS A 176 35.74 -10.20 -2.46
C LYS A 176 34.59 -11.03 -1.92
N ARG A 177 34.62 -12.34 -2.20
CA ARG A 177 33.63 -13.28 -1.65
C ARG A 177 33.81 -13.36 -0.14
N GLY A 178 32.73 -13.17 0.62
CA GLY A 178 32.74 -13.01 2.08
C GLY A 178 32.84 -14.31 2.88
N TRP A 179 33.48 -15.37 2.35
CA TRP A 179 33.50 -16.67 3.03
C TRP A 179 34.92 -17.14 3.38
N ARG A 180 35.22 -17.12 4.68
CA ARG A 180 36.05 -18.10 5.38
C ARG A 180 35.13 -18.78 6.40
N ASN A 181 34.87 -20.07 6.20
CA ASN A 181 34.31 -21.06 7.13
C ASN A 181 32.97 -20.75 7.82
N ALA A 182 31.91 -21.41 7.36
CA ALA A 182 30.96 -22.12 8.22
C ALA A 182 30.69 -23.48 7.58
#